data_AF-A0A2P5FY46-F1
#
_entry.id   AF-A0A2P5FY46-F1
#
_cell.length_a   1.000
_cell.length_b   1.000
_cell.length_c   1.000
_cell.angle_alpha   90.00
_cell.angle_beta   90.00
_cell.angle_gamma   90.00
#
_symmetry.space_group_name_H-M   'P 1'
#
loop_
_entity.id
_entity.type
_entity.pdbx_description
1 polymer ?
#
loop_
_entity_poly.entity_id
_entity_poly.type
_entity_poly.pdbx_seq_one_letter_code
_entity_poly.pdbx_strand_id
1 'polypeptide(L)'
;METKMDAGRMGTLWRRLGFFEAVIIPAVGLSRGLCLMWKRGVDIDIISNFNSQIVSSFREPPASTGWYLYFTYAPPQRQHRRQFWHQFTSEVLKKEGCWACIGDLNCVLSAEEKLGGRKFCTYEGAGLREFLFSTGSIDLGSVGAWYTWSNGYELTSLIKERLD
;
A
#
# COMPACT_ATOMS: atom_id res chain seq x y z
N MET A 1 -0.60 -0.70 -7.79
CA MET A 1 -1.91 -1.30 -8.13
C MET A 1 -1.79 -2.82 -8.02
N GLU A 2 -2.75 -3.53 -7.41
CA GLU A 2 -2.76 -5.01 -7.41
C GLU A 2 -3.15 -5.49 -8.82
N THR A 3 -2.23 -6.17 -9.51
CA THR A 3 -2.40 -6.42 -10.94
C THR A 3 -3.09 -7.72 -11.26
N LYS A 4 -3.01 -8.74 -10.39
CA LYS A 4 -3.53 -10.10 -10.65
C LYS A 4 -3.17 -10.62 -12.05
N MET A 5 -2.03 -10.18 -12.57
CA MET A 5 -1.57 -10.45 -13.93
C MET A 5 -0.20 -11.12 -13.89
N ASP A 6 -0.01 -12.10 -14.76
CA ASP A 6 1.28 -12.72 -15.00
C ASP A 6 2.28 -11.73 -15.65
N ALA A 7 3.57 -12.05 -15.55
CA ALA A 7 4.64 -11.21 -16.07
C ALA A 7 4.53 -10.97 -17.59
N GLY A 8 3.99 -11.94 -18.35
CA GLY A 8 3.89 -11.88 -19.81
C GLY A 8 2.89 -10.83 -20.29
N ARG A 9 1.71 -10.75 -19.65
CA ARG A 9 0.70 -9.72 -19.97
C ARG A 9 1.11 -8.33 -19.50
N MET A 10 1.95 -8.25 -18.47
CA MET A 10 2.37 -6.98 -17.92
C MET A 10 3.45 -6.27 -18.76
N GLY A 11 4.30 -7.00 -19.48
CA GLY A 11 5.55 -6.54 -20.13
C GLY A 11 5.49 -5.33 -21.08
N THR A 12 4.31 -4.80 -21.40
CA THR A 12 4.15 -3.58 -22.22
C THR A 12 3.02 -2.65 -21.76
N LEU A 13 2.24 -3.02 -20.73
CA LEU A 13 1.02 -2.30 -20.36
C LEU A 13 1.32 -0.86 -19.90
N TRP A 14 2.36 -0.67 -19.11
CA TRP A 14 2.72 0.66 -18.60
C TRP A 14 3.04 1.65 -19.72
N ARG A 15 3.70 1.19 -20.80
CA ARG A 15 3.98 1.99 -22.00
C ARG A 15 2.70 2.41 -22.69
N ARG A 16 1.73 1.51 -22.82
CA ARG A 16 0.41 1.79 -23.43
C ARG A 16 -0.42 2.76 -22.58
N LEU A 17 -0.25 2.73 -21.25
CA LEU A 17 -0.83 3.70 -20.31
C LEU A 17 -0.04 5.03 -20.26
N GLY A 18 0.99 5.18 -21.10
CA GLY A 18 1.81 6.39 -21.21
C GLY A 18 2.75 6.62 -20.04
N PHE A 19 3.06 5.59 -19.24
CA PHE A 19 4.12 5.66 -18.24
C PHE A 19 5.48 5.46 -18.88
N PHE A 20 6.49 6.10 -18.29
CA PHE A 20 7.85 6.05 -18.77
C PHE A 20 8.50 4.72 -18.38
N GLU A 21 8.45 4.40 -17.08
CA GLU A 21 9.03 3.20 -16.51
C GLU A 21 8.09 2.57 -15.48
N ALA A 22 8.38 1.31 -15.15
CA ALA A 22 7.59 0.50 -14.24
C ALA A 22 8.43 -0.57 -13.57
N VAL A 23 8.07 -0.90 -12.34
CA VAL A 23 8.58 -2.05 -11.58
C VAL A 23 7.43 -2.94 -11.22
N ILE A 24 7.61 -4.23 -11.50
CA ILE A 24 6.56 -5.22 -11.46
C ILE A 24 7.03 -6.39 -10.60
N ILE A 25 6.31 -6.65 -9.53
CA ILE A 25 6.36 -7.92 -8.80
C ILE A 25 5.23 -8.78 -9.37
N PRO A 26 5.51 -9.90 -10.05
CA PRO A 26 4.48 -10.72 -10.66
C PRO A 26 3.57 -11.37 -9.61
N ALA A 27 2.32 -11.64 -9.99
CA ALA A 27 1.40 -12.44 -9.18
C ALA A 27 1.87 -13.90 -9.11
N VAL A 28 1.57 -14.58 -8.00
CA VAL A 28 1.73 -16.04 -7.86
C VAL A 28 0.33 -16.64 -7.75
N GLY A 29 -0.19 -17.17 -8.86
CA GLY A 29 -1.59 -17.58 -8.95
C GLY A 29 -2.55 -16.39 -8.97
N LEU A 30 -3.59 -16.42 -8.13
CA LEU A 30 -4.57 -15.33 -7.97
C LEU A 30 -4.17 -14.28 -6.92
N SER A 31 -3.04 -14.49 -6.26
CA SER A 31 -2.57 -13.67 -5.16
C SER A 31 -1.35 -12.87 -5.58
N ARG A 32 -1.22 -11.65 -5.04
CA ARG A 32 -0.10 -10.73 -5.28
C ARG A 32 -0.15 -10.09 -6.67
N GLY A 33 0.92 -9.37 -6.99
CA GLY A 33 1.02 -8.57 -8.20
C GLY A 33 1.12 -7.10 -7.82
N LEU A 34 2.32 -6.57 -7.60
CA LEU A 34 2.49 -5.13 -7.35
C LEU A 34 3.09 -4.49 -8.58
N CYS A 35 2.50 -3.37 -8.98
CA CYS A 35 3.02 -2.54 -10.05
C CYS A 35 3.14 -1.10 -9.56
N LEU A 36 4.37 -0.59 -9.64
CA LEU A 36 4.71 0.82 -9.49
C LEU A 36 5.09 1.33 -10.87
N MET A 37 4.45 2.41 -11.34
CA MET A 37 4.70 3.01 -12.65
C MET A 37 4.83 4.52 -12.49
N TRP A 38 5.73 5.15 -13.23
CA TRP A 38 5.98 6.59 -13.12
C TRP A 38 6.16 7.26 -14.47
N LYS A 39 5.99 8.58 -14.50
CA LYS A 39 6.14 9.43 -15.69
C LYS A 39 7.59 9.89 -15.83
N ARG A 40 7.94 10.43 -17.01
CA ARG A 40 9.24 11.11 -17.22
C ARG A 40 9.39 12.26 -16.23
N GLY A 41 10.61 12.49 -15.77
CA GLY A 41 10.94 13.55 -14.82
C GLY A 41 10.82 13.13 -13.35
N VAL A 42 10.36 11.91 -13.06
CA VAL A 42 10.42 11.32 -11.72
C VAL A 42 11.61 10.36 -11.67
N ASP A 43 12.57 10.65 -10.81
CA ASP A 43 13.74 9.80 -10.57
C ASP A 43 13.46 8.86 -9.39
N ILE A 44 13.37 7.56 -9.68
CA ILE A 44 13.02 6.50 -8.72
C ILE A 44 14.10 5.44 -8.74
N ASP A 45 14.72 5.19 -7.58
CA ASP A 45 15.56 4.03 -7.37
C ASP A 45 14.79 2.97 -6.58
N ILE A 46 14.80 1.72 -7.07
CA ILE A 46 14.24 0.59 -6.33
C ILE A 46 15.31 0.04 -5.39
N ILE A 47 15.01 0.10 -4.10
CA ILE A 47 15.90 -0.40 -3.04
C ILE A 47 15.65 -1.88 -2.82
N SER A 48 14.37 -2.27 -2.75
CA SER A 48 13.99 -3.66 -2.57
C SER A 48 12.57 -3.91 -3.06
N ASN A 49 12.28 -5.16 -3.39
CA ASN A 49 10.96 -5.61 -3.79
C ASN A 49 10.66 -6.96 -3.13
N PHE A 50 9.90 -6.93 -2.05
CA PHE A 50 9.44 -8.12 -1.36
C PHE A 50 7.96 -8.35 -1.61
N ASN A 51 7.52 -9.57 -1.37
CA ASN A 51 6.18 -10.09 -1.65
C ASN A 51 4.99 -9.15 -1.35
N SER A 52 5.12 -8.25 -0.37
CA SER A 52 4.08 -7.31 0.09
C SER A 52 4.50 -5.83 0.03
N GLN A 53 5.73 -5.51 -0.41
CA GLN A 53 6.22 -4.14 -0.47
C GLN A 53 7.22 -3.92 -1.61
N ILE A 54 7.09 -2.80 -2.32
CA ILE A 54 8.17 -2.22 -3.13
C ILE A 54 8.70 -1.01 -2.34
N VAL A 55 9.98 -1.04 -2.00
CA VAL A 55 10.67 0.06 -1.33
C VAL A 55 11.49 0.81 -2.37
N SER A 56 11.26 2.11 -2.44
CA SER A 56 11.91 2.97 -3.42
C SER A 56 12.36 4.28 -2.78
N SER A 57 13.39 4.90 -3.35
CA SER A 57 13.77 6.27 -3.01
C SER A 57 13.49 7.21 -4.17
N PHE A 58 13.00 8.38 -3.83
CA PHE A 58 12.69 9.48 -4.73
C PHE A 58 13.72 10.58 -4.56
N ARG A 59 14.19 11.14 -5.67
CA ARG A 59 14.99 12.35 -5.68
C ARG A 59 14.28 13.40 -6.53
N GLU A 60 14.04 14.57 -5.97
CA GLU A 60 13.59 15.74 -6.72
C GLU A 60 14.78 16.64 -7.00
N PRO A 61 15.22 16.83 -8.25
CA PRO A 61 16.17 17.88 -8.57
C PRO A 61 15.56 19.27 -8.29
N PRO A 62 16.30 20.25 -7.72
CA PRO A 62 17.71 20.23 -7.34
C PRO A 62 17.95 19.80 -5.87
N ALA A 63 16.93 19.30 -5.16
CA ALA A 63 17.05 18.94 -3.75
C ALA A 63 18.07 17.80 -3.56
N SER A 64 18.96 17.99 -2.60
CA SER A 64 20.01 17.01 -2.25
C SER A 64 19.47 15.84 -1.40
N THR A 65 18.26 15.96 -0.86
CA THR A 65 17.72 15.02 0.11
C THR A 65 16.52 14.31 -0.48
N GLY A 66 16.70 13.04 -0.81
CA GLY A 66 15.62 12.17 -1.25
C GLY A 66 14.73 11.71 -0.10
N TRP A 67 13.60 11.09 -0.44
CA TRP A 67 12.66 10.51 0.52
C TRP A 67 12.29 9.07 0.10
N TYR A 68 11.83 8.27 1.04
CA TYR A 68 11.49 6.87 0.79
C TYR A 68 9.99 6.68 0.55
N LEU A 69 9.63 5.95 -0.50
CA LEU A 69 8.26 5.50 -0.72
C LEU A 69 8.19 3.99 -0.50
N TYR A 70 7.28 3.61 0.40
CA TYR A 70 6.87 2.24 0.64
C TYR A 70 5.55 1.98 -0.06
N PHE A 71 5.61 1.34 -1.23
CA PHE A 71 4.42 0.88 -1.93
C PHE A 71 3.99 -0.47 -1.35
N THR A 72 2.97 -0.46 -0.50
CA THR A 72 2.61 -1.56 0.40
C THR A 72 1.33 -2.26 -0.01
N TYR A 73 1.31 -3.59 0.11
CA TYR A 73 0.13 -4.43 0.13
C TYR A 73 0.21 -5.31 1.38
N ALA A 74 -0.38 -4.84 2.47
CA ALA A 74 -0.29 -5.52 3.75
C ALA A 74 -1.06 -6.85 3.71
N PRO A 75 -0.66 -7.86 4.51
CA PRO A 75 -1.30 -9.17 4.46
C PRO A 75 -2.80 -9.12 4.78
N PRO A 76 -3.67 -9.72 3.94
CA PRO A 76 -5.10 -9.74 4.22
C PRO A 76 -5.44 -10.64 5.42
N GLN A 77 -4.63 -11.67 5.70
CA GLN A 77 -4.83 -12.54 6.85
C GLN A 77 -4.39 -11.87 8.16
N ARG A 78 -5.33 -11.74 9.10
CA ARG A 78 -5.11 -11.12 10.42
C ARG A 78 -3.87 -11.65 11.16
N GLN A 79 -3.65 -12.96 11.10
CA GLN A 79 -2.53 -13.63 11.79
C GLN A 79 -1.14 -13.16 11.33
N HIS A 80 -1.01 -12.64 10.10
CA HIS A 80 0.25 -12.14 9.55
C HIS A 80 0.41 -10.62 9.72
N ARG A 81 -0.68 -9.86 9.93
CA ARG A 81 -0.64 -8.39 10.01
C ARG A 81 0.23 -7.88 11.15
N ARG A 82 0.12 -8.48 12.35
CA ARG A 82 0.88 -8.02 13.52
C ARG A 82 2.39 -8.12 13.28
N GLN A 83 2.86 -9.25 12.75
CA GLN A 83 4.27 -9.45 12.43
C GLN A 83 4.73 -8.49 11.33
N PHE A 84 3.90 -8.32 10.29
CA PHE A 84 4.18 -7.39 9.20
C PHE A 84 4.40 -5.96 9.71
N TRP A 85 3.46 -5.43 10.51
CA TRP A 85 3.57 -4.07 11.06
C TRP A 85 4.78 -3.91 11.98
N HIS A 86 5.09 -4.91 12.82
CA HIS A 86 6.29 -4.87 13.67
C HIS A 86 7.59 -4.82 12.85
N GLN A 87 7.68 -5.62 11.79
CA GLN A 87 8.83 -5.60 10.87
C GLN A 87 8.93 -4.25 10.16
N PHE A 88 7.79 -3.71 9.71
CA PHE A 88 7.75 -2.43 9.02
C PHE A 88 8.15 -1.26 9.93
N THR A 89 7.67 -1.22 11.19
CA THR A 89 8.13 -0.27 12.21
C THR A 89 9.65 -0.31 12.35
N SER A 90 10.21 -1.53 12.46
CA SER A 90 11.66 -1.71 12.63
C SER A 90 12.46 -1.26 11.40
N GLU A 91 11.88 -1.34 10.20
CA GLU A 91 12.52 -0.91 8.96
C GLU A 91 12.52 0.62 8.84
N VAL A 92 11.37 1.25 9.05
CA VAL A 92 11.20 2.70 8.95
C VAL A 92 12.06 3.43 9.98
N LEU A 93 12.10 2.95 11.23
CA LEU A 93 12.88 3.58 12.30
C LEU A 93 14.41 3.47 12.10
N LYS A 94 14.88 2.59 11.20
CA LYS A 94 16.31 2.49 10.85
C LYS A 94 16.71 3.45 9.74
N LYS A 95 15.75 4.05 9.04
CA LYS A 95 15.99 4.93 7.90
C LYS A 95 15.97 6.38 8.37
N GLU A 96 17.01 7.13 8.01
CA GLU A 96 17.02 8.58 8.20
C GLU A 96 16.34 9.26 7.01
N GLY A 97 15.54 10.31 7.28
CA GLY A 97 14.88 11.11 6.25
C GLY A 97 13.36 10.93 6.19
N CYS A 98 12.74 11.70 5.31
CA CYS A 98 11.29 11.64 5.09
C CYS A 98 10.91 10.33 4.38
N TRP A 99 9.72 9.84 4.70
CA TRP A 99 9.17 8.67 4.04
C TRP A 99 7.64 8.78 3.95
N ALA A 100 7.07 8.04 3.01
CA ALA A 100 5.64 7.86 2.90
C ALA A 100 5.32 6.39 2.62
N CYS A 101 4.16 5.93 3.08
CA CYS A 101 3.61 4.63 2.76
C CYS A 101 2.29 4.82 2.02
N ILE A 102 2.13 4.13 0.89
CA ILE A 102 0.88 4.14 0.12
C ILE A 102 0.52 2.72 -0.30
N GLY A 103 -0.77 2.48 -0.53
CA GLY A 103 -1.29 1.21 -1.05
C GLY A 103 -2.28 0.58 -0.07
N ASP A 104 -2.59 -0.70 -0.30
CA ASP A 104 -3.62 -1.41 0.44
C ASP A 104 -3.07 -1.91 1.78
N LEU A 105 -3.45 -1.25 2.87
CA LEU A 105 -3.04 -1.58 4.22
C LEU A 105 -3.88 -2.73 4.80
N ASN A 106 -4.91 -3.18 4.08
CA ASN A 106 -5.81 -4.27 4.43
C ASN A 106 -6.41 -4.14 5.84
N CYS A 107 -6.50 -2.92 6.38
CA CYS A 107 -6.77 -2.71 7.80
C CYS A 107 -7.65 -1.49 8.02
N VAL A 108 -8.62 -1.64 8.93
CA VAL A 108 -9.54 -0.58 9.34
C VAL A 108 -9.17 -0.13 10.76
N LEU A 109 -9.05 1.17 10.97
CA LEU A 109 -8.64 1.81 12.23
C LEU A 109 -9.83 2.29 13.08
N SER A 110 -10.97 2.58 12.45
CA SER A 110 -12.15 3.15 13.09
C SER A 110 -13.46 2.52 12.59
N ALA A 111 -14.57 2.73 13.28
CA ALA A 111 -15.86 2.18 12.87
C ALA A 111 -16.40 2.89 11.61
N GLU A 112 -16.05 4.16 11.45
CA GLU A 112 -16.45 5.06 10.38
C GLU A 112 -15.88 4.64 9.02
N GLU A 113 -14.73 3.96 9.04
CA GLU A 113 -14.05 3.39 7.88
C GLU A 113 -14.68 2.10 7.37
N LYS A 114 -15.74 1.60 8.03
CA LYS A 114 -16.43 0.37 7.63
C LYS A 114 -17.94 0.56 7.54
N LEU A 115 -18.52 0.06 6.45
CA LEU A 115 -19.96 -0.06 6.26
C LEU A 115 -20.34 -1.52 6.09
N GLY A 116 -21.35 -1.98 6.83
CA GLY A 116 -21.89 -3.33 6.73
C GLY A 116 -20.97 -4.45 7.24
N GLY A 117 -21.41 -5.69 7.06
CA GLY A 117 -20.65 -6.88 7.45
C GLY A 117 -20.46 -7.04 8.96
N ARG A 118 -19.33 -7.65 9.36
CA ARG A 118 -18.99 -7.83 10.79
C ARG A 118 -18.77 -6.47 11.45
N LYS A 119 -19.29 -6.29 12.67
CA LYS A 119 -19.01 -5.10 13.48
C LYS A 119 -17.51 -4.87 13.60
N PHE A 120 -17.09 -3.61 13.42
CA PHE A 120 -15.72 -3.17 13.63
C PHE A 120 -15.22 -3.66 14.99
N CYS A 121 -13.97 -4.12 15.03
CA CYS A 121 -13.31 -4.45 16.27
C CYS A 121 -11.90 -3.85 16.32
N THR A 122 -11.62 -3.15 17.41
CA THR A 122 -10.39 -2.37 17.60
C THR A 122 -9.11 -3.20 17.49
N TYR A 123 -9.19 -4.50 17.81
CA TYR A 123 -8.05 -5.43 17.70
C TYR A 123 -7.60 -5.66 16.26
N GLU A 124 -8.48 -5.51 15.26
CA GLU A 124 -8.14 -5.76 13.85
C GLU A 124 -7.09 -4.75 13.36
N GLY A 125 -7.20 -3.51 13.84
CA GLY A 125 -6.30 -2.39 13.59
C GLY A 125 -5.11 -2.27 14.53
N ALA A 126 -4.94 -3.18 15.50
CA ALA A 126 -3.97 -3.00 16.58
C ALA A 126 -2.53 -2.82 16.09
N GLY A 127 -2.08 -3.66 15.15
CA GLY A 127 -0.73 -3.58 14.61
C GLY A 127 -0.46 -2.29 13.82
N LEU A 128 -1.42 -1.85 13.00
CA LEU A 128 -1.29 -0.57 12.27
C LEU A 128 -1.31 0.62 13.24
N ARG A 129 -2.16 0.59 14.26
CA ARG A 129 -2.21 1.65 15.29
C ARG A 129 -0.91 1.75 16.07
N GLU A 130 -0.32 0.61 16.44
CA GLU A 130 0.99 0.55 17.09
C GLU A 130 2.11 1.06 16.17
N PHE A 131 2.06 0.72 14.88
CA PHE A 131 2.96 1.26 13.86
C PHE A 131 2.86 2.79 13.77
N LEU A 132 1.65 3.33 13.62
CA LEU A 132 1.42 4.78 13.53
C LEU A 132 1.95 5.51 14.77
N PHE A 133 1.64 4.98 15.96
CA PHE A 133 2.10 5.54 17.23
C PHE A 133 3.63 5.51 17.36
N SER A 134 4.27 4.36 17.06
CA SER A 134 5.70 4.16 17.25
C SER A 134 6.55 4.96 16.27
N THR A 135 6.04 5.19 15.06
CA THR A 135 6.75 5.92 14.00
C THR A 135 6.41 7.41 13.96
N GLY A 136 5.40 7.86 14.71
CA GLY A 136 4.88 9.23 14.63
C GLY A 136 4.20 9.53 13.29
N SER A 137 3.75 8.50 12.57
CA SER A 137 3.13 8.64 11.26
C SER A 137 1.78 9.34 11.34
N ILE A 138 1.47 10.09 10.29
CA ILE A 138 0.21 10.81 10.15
C ILE A 138 -0.52 10.28 8.93
N ASP A 139 -1.80 9.95 9.12
CA ASP A 139 -2.70 9.67 8.01
C ASP A 139 -3.01 10.98 7.26
N LEU A 140 -2.73 11.02 5.96
CA LEU A 140 -2.98 12.19 5.11
C LEU A 140 -4.47 12.41 4.84
N GLY A 141 -5.32 11.44 5.20
CA GLY A 141 -6.76 11.49 5.03
C GLY A 141 -7.18 11.20 3.59
N SER A 142 -8.50 11.29 3.37
CA SER A 142 -9.10 11.13 2.04
C SER A 142 -10.04 12.29 1.73
N VAL A 143 -10.08 12.68 0.47
CA VAL A 143 -11.02 13.68 -0.05
C VAL A 143 -11.85 13.01 -1.14
N GLY A 144 -13.18 13.07 -1.01
CA GLY A 144 -14.11 12.44 -1.95
C GLY A 144 -14.53 11.04 -1.52
N ALA A 145 -14.04 10.00 -2.19
CA ALA A 145 -14.44 8.62 -1.92
C ALA A 145 -13.84 8.12 -0.59
N TRP A 146 -14.65 8.12 0.47
CA TRP A 146 -14.24 7.69 1.81
C TRP A 146 -13.89 6.20 1.90
N TYR A 147 -14.60 5.35 1.15
CA TYR A 147 -14.35 3.91 1.09
C TYR A 147 -13.57 3.57 -0.19
N THR A 148 -12.51 2.79 -0.05
CA THR A 148 -11.62 2.43 -1.15
C THR A 148 -11.83 1.00 -1.64
N TRP A 149 -12.56 0.18 -0.87
CA TRP A 149 -12.93 -1.19 -1.23
C TRP A 149 -14.43 -1.45 -1.06
N SER A 150 -14.97 -2.34 -1.91
CA SER A 150 -16.32 -2.89 -1.77
C SER A 150 -16.38 -4.35 -2.21
N ASN A 151 -17.24 -5.12 -1.55
CA ASN A 151 -17.55 -6.50 -1.95
C ASN A 151 -18.42 -6.59 -3.23
N GLY A 152 -18.94 -5.46 -3.73
CA GLY A 152 -19.69 -5.42 -5.00
C GLY A 152 -21.10 -6.01 -4.95
N TYR A 153 -21.62 -6.34 -3.76
CA TYR A 153 -22.98 -6.86 -3.59
C TYR A 153 -24.03 -5.75 -3.50
N GLU A 154 -25.29 -6.14 -3.60
CA GLU A 154 -26.45 -5.26 -3.43
C GLU A 154 -26.54 -4.69 -2.00
N LEU A 155 -27.31 -3.61 -1.83
CA LEU A 155 -27.39 -2.80 -0.60
C LEU A 155 -27.58 -3.61 0.69
N THR A 156 -28.36 -4.69 0.67
CA THR A 156 -28.64 -5.52 1.86
C THR A 156 -27.43 -6.30 2.36
N SER A 157 -26.48 -6.59 1.46
CA SER A 157 -25.25 -7.34 1.75
C SER A 157 -23.99 -6.52 1.44
N LEU A 158 -24.14 -5.22 1.18
CA LEU A 158 -23.08 -4.33 0.79
C LEU A 158 -22.10 -4.13 1.95
N ILE A 159 -20.83 -4.40 1.67
CA ILE A 159 -19.72 -4.10 2.56
C ILE A 159 -18.81 -3.11 1.85
N LYS A 160 -18.43 -2.05 2.57
CA LYS A 160 -17.42 -1.10 2.14
C LYS A 160 -16.40 -0.87 3.24
N GLU A 161 -15.14 -0.72 2.86
CA GLU A 161 -14.03 -0.49 3.78
C GLU A 161 -13.10 0.57 3.20
N ARG A 162 -12.47 1.35 4.07
CA ARG A 162 -11.29 2.17 3.73
C ARG A 162 -10.06 1.34 4.07
N LEU A 163 -9.37 0.85 3.04
CA LEU A 163 -8.19 0.02 3.18
C LEU A 163 -6.91 0.71 2.73
N ASP A 164 -7.02 1.83 2.02
CA ASP A 164 -5.92 2.65 1.51
C ASP A 164 -5.81 4.00 2.23
#